data_AF-A0A9E1M0K2-F1
#
_entry.id   AF-A0A9E1M0K2-F1
#
_cell.length_a   1.000
_cell.length_b   1.000
_cell.length_c   1.000
_cell.angle_alpha   90.00
_cell.angle_beta   90.00
_cell.angle_gamma   90.00
#
_symmetry.space_group_name_H-M   'P 1'
#
loop_
_entity.id
_entity.type
_entity.pdbx_description
1 polymer ?
#
loop_
_entity_poly.entity_id
_entity_poly.type
_entity_poly.pdbx_seq_one_letter_code
_entity_poly.pdbx_strand_id
1 'polypeptide(L)' 'MITVNGKPEELEGSATVKEYLERKQYRTDRVAVEKNGEIVPKSSYEDTRICQGDCLEIVSFVGGG' A
#
# COMPACT_ATOMS: atom_id res chain seq x y z
N MET A 1 -4.74 2.06 14.12
CA MET A 1 -5.27 2.13 12.75
C MET A 1 -4.19 2.64 11.81
N ILE A 2 -4.34 2.34 10.52
CA ILE A 2 -3.63 3.01 9.41
C ILE A 2 -4.63 3.84 8.61
N THR A 3 -4.15 4.68 7.71
CA THR A 3 -4.99 5.38 6.73
C THR A 3 -4.64 4.89 5.34
N VAL A 4 -5.62 4.51 4.53
CA VAL A 4 -5.42 4.04 3.16
C VAL A 4 -6.35 4.77 2.21
N ASN A 5 -5.79 5.50 1.24
CA ASN A 5 -6.54 6.36 0.31
C ASN A 5 -7.52 7.28 1.05
N GLY A 6 -7.03 7.93 2.12
CA GLY A 6 -7.82 8.80 3.00
C GLY A 6 -8.85 8.11 3.91
N LYS A 7 -8.93 6.77 3.93
CA LYS A 7 -9.88 6.03 4.79
C LYS A 7 -9.17 5.32 5.94
N PRO A 8 -9.66 5.44 7.19
CA PRO A 8 -9.09 4.71 8.31
C PRO A 8 -9.35 3.20 8.16
N GLU A 9 -8.34 2.40 8.45
CA GLU A 9 -8.41 0.94 8.39
C GLU A 9 -7.69 0.29 9.57
N GLU A 10 -8.22 -0.85 10.03
CA GLU A 10 -7.52 -1.72 10.96
C GLU A 10 -6.54 -2.64 10.21
N LEU A 11 -5.27 -2.53 10.57
CA LEU A 11 -4.26 -3.47 10.11
C LEU A 11 -4.25 -4.69 11.04
N GLU A 12 -4.74 -5.82 10.54
CA GLU A 12 -4.67 -7.09 11.26
C GLU A 12 -3.22 -7.58 11.33
N GLY A 13 -2.63 -7.45 12.52
CA GLY A 13 -1.25 -7.84 12.80
C GLY A 13 -0.21 -6.96 12.13
N SER A 14 0.93 -7.54 11.77
CA SER A 14 1.94 -6.91 10.94
C SER A 14 1.79 -7.36 9.48
N ALA A 15 1.95 -6.44 8.55
CA ALA A 15 2.03 -6.75 7.12
C ALA A 15 3.08 -5.85 6.44
N THR A 16 3.70 -6.40 5.41
CA THR A 16 4.46 -5.65 4.42
C THR A 16 3.51 -5.00 3.41
N VAL A 17 4.01 -4.06 2.61
CA VAL A 17 3.23 -3.46 1.52
C VAL A 17 2.72 -4.54 0.57
N LYS A 18 3.56 -5.52 0.20
CA LYS A 18 3.15 -6.63 -0.67
C LYS A 18 2.00 -7.43 -0.06
N GLU A 19 2.17 -7.91 1.17
CA GLU A 19 1.14 -8.72 1.84
C GLU A 19 -0.18 -7.96 1.98
N TYR A 20 -0.12 -6.67 2.31
CA TYR A 20 -1.31 -5.83 2.39
C TYR A 20 -2.01 -5.71 1.04
N LEU A 21 -1.26 -5.43 -0.03
CA LEU A 21 -1.81 -5.35 -1.38
C LEU A 21 -2.46 -6.69 -1.80
N GLU A 22 -1.82 -7.82 -1.52
CA GLU A 22 -2.34 -9.15 -1.84
C GLU A 22 -3.61 -9.47 -1.04
N ARG A 23 -3.67 -9.17 0.26
CA ARG A 23 -4.86 -9.33 1.11
C ARG A 23 -6.04 -8.51 0.59
N LYS A 24 -5.77 -7.32 0.05
CA LYS A 24 -6.76 -6.43 -0.57
C LYS A 24 -7.04 -6.76 -2.04
N GLN A 25 -6.47 -7.85 -2.55
CA GLN A 25 -6.64 -8.33 -3.93
C GLN A 25 -6.19 -7.32 -4.99
N TYR A 26 -5.25 -6.43 -4.64
CA TYR A 26 -4.60 -5.57 -5.61
C TYR A 26 -3.64 -6.37 -6.47
N ARG A 27 -3.58 -5.99 -7.74
CA ARG A 27 -2.52 -6.39 -8.66
C ARG A 27 -1.30 -5.53 -8.41
N THR A 28 -0.32 -6.06 -7.68
CA THR A 28 0.94 -5.37 -7.31
C THR A 28 1.71 -4.81 -8.52
N ASP A 29 1.57 -5.46 -9.69
CA ASP A 29 2.15 -5.00 -10.95
C ASP A 29 1.44 -3.77 -11.55
N ARG A 30 0.19 -3.49 -11.16
CA ARG A 30 -0.65 -2.40 -11.70
C ARG A 30 -0.84 -1.20 -10.78
N VAL A 31 -0.28 -1.25 -9.58
CA VAL A 31 -0.41 -0.17 -8.58
C VAL A 31 0.94 0.45 -8.23
N ALA A 32 0.92 1.73 -7.90
CA ALA A 32 1.99 2.42 -7.18
C ALA A 32 1.53 2.68 -5.74
N VAL A 33 2.46 2.57 -4.80
CA VAL A 33 2.20 2.81 -3.37
C VAL A 33 3.09 3.94 -2.89
N GLU A 34 2.46 4.94 -2.28
CA GLU A 34 3.10 5.94 -1.45
C GLU A 34 2.87 5.57 0.02
N LYS A 35 3.90 5.75 0.85
CA LYS A 35 3.84 5.59 2.30
C LYS A 35 4.30 6.89 2.95
N ASN A 36 3.44 7.53 3.72
CA ASN A 36 3.73 8.75 4.48
C ASN A 36 4.31 9.89 3.61
N GLY A 37 3.86 10.04 2.36
CA GLY A 37 4.38 11.05 1.44
C GLY A 37 5.54 10.60 0.56
N GLU A 38 6.06 9.37 0.74
CA GLU A 38 7.19 8.84 -0.02
C GLU A 38 6.79 7.64 -0.88
N ILE A 39 7.12 7.68 -2.17
CA ILE A 39 6.87 6.55 -3.07
C ILE A 39 7.74 5.36 -2.65
N VAL A 40 7.08 4.23 -2.38
CA VAL A 40 7.77 2.97 -2.10
C VAL A 40 8.14 2.32 -3.44
N PRO A 41 9.43 2.04 -3.70
CA PRO A 41 9.82 1.29 -4.91
C PRO A 41 9.19 -0.10 -4.90
N LYS A 42 8.71 -0.59 -6.05
CA LYS A 42 8.09 -1.92 -6.16
C LYS A 42 9.00 -3.05 -5.65
N SER A 43 10.31 -2.93 -5.87
CA SER A 43 11.31 -3.88 -5.37
C SER A 43 11.39 -3.93 -3.84
N SER A 44 10.89 -2.91 -3.15
CA SER A 44 10.90 -2.80 -1.68
C SER A 44 9.55 -3.17 -1.05
N TYR A 45 8.54 -3.55 -1.84
CA TYR A 45 7.22 -3.91 -1.30
C TYR A 45 7.27 -5.09 -0.34
N GLU A 46 8.19 -6.03 -0.56
CA GLU A 46 8.38 -7.22 0.28
C GLU A 46 9.02 -6.90 1.63
N ASP A 47 9.83 -5.85 1.70
CA ASP A 47 10.59 -5.51 2.90
C ASP A 47 9.95 -4.34 3.69
N THR A 48 9.13 -3.53 3.02
CA THR A 48 8.52 -2.34 3.62
C THR A 48 7.35 -2.75 4.50
N ARG A 49 7.56 -2.71 5.83
CA ARG A 49 6.49 -2.95 6.81
C ARG A 49 5.55 -1.76 6.91
N ILE A 50 4.27 -2.05 7.13
CA ILE A 50 3.24 -1.09 7.50
C ILE A 50 3.08 -1.12 9.02
N CYS A 51 3.16 0.05 9.63
CA CYS A 51 3.05 0.27 11.06
C CYS A 51 1.77 1.04 11.38
N GLN A 52 1.32 0.93 12.63
CA GLN A 52 0.20 1.73 13.12
C GLN A 52 0.49 3.23 12.96
N GLY A 53 -0.49 3.99 12.47
CA GLY A 53 -0.36 5.42 12.19
C GLY A 53 0.17 5.75 10.79
N ASP A 54 0.63 4.77 10.01
CA ASP A 54 1.05 5.02 8.63
C ASP A 54 -0.13 5.40 7.72
N CYS A 55 0.16 6.25 6.75
CA CYS A 55 -0.72 6.64 5.66
C CYS A 55 -0.22 6.03 4.36
N LEU A 56 -1.08 5.30 3.66
CA LEU A 56 -0.80 4.69 2.36
C LEU A 56 -1.69 5.30 1.29
N GLU A 57 -1.09 5.73 0.18
CA GLU A 57 -1.83 6.06 -1.04
C GLU A 57 -1.52 5.00 -2.10
N ILE A 58 -2.55 4.31 -2.57
CA ILE A 58 -2.49 3.21 -3.53
C ILE A 58 -3.24 3.65 -4.77
N VAL A 59 -2.48 3.95 -5.82
CA VAL A 59 -3.03 4.42 -7.10
C VAL A 59 -2.86 3.36 -8.17
N SER A 60 -3.93 3.11 -8.92
CA SER A 60 -3.89 2.27 -10.12
C SER A 60 -3.73 3.15 -11.35
N PHE A 61 -2.86 2.75 -12.27
CA PHE A 61 -2.81 3.39 -13.57
C PHE A 61 -4.05 2.99 -14.37
N VAL A 62 -4.98 3.94 -14.58
CA VAL A 62 -6.00 3.80 -15.61
C VAL A 62 -5.30 4.11 -16.94
N GLY A 63 -5.08 3.08 -17.76
CA GLY A 63 -4.50 3.27 -19.09
C GLY A 63 -5.41 4.20 -19.90
N GLY A 64 -4.91 5.39 -20.22
CA GLY A 64 -5.57 6.31 -21.13
C GLY A 64 -5.28 5.88 -22.57
N GLY A 65 -6.31 5.42 -23.26
CA GLY A 65 -6.33 5.09 -24.69
C GLY A 65 -7.77 4.92 -25.14
#